data_AF-A0AAD4RCA8-F1
#
_entry.id   AF-A0AAD4RCA8-F1
#
_cell.length_a   1.000
_cell.length_b   1.000
_cell.length_c   1.000
_cell.angle_alpha   90.00
_cell.angle_beta   90.00
_cell.angle_gamma   90.00
#
_symmetry.space_group_name_H-M   'P 1'
#
loop_
_entity.id
_entity.type
_entity.pdbx_description
1 polymer ?
#
loop_
_entity_poly.entity_id
_entity_poly.type
_entity_poly.pdbx_seq_one_letter_code
_entity_poly.pdbx_strand_id
1 'polypeptide(L)'
;MCCGKIWMNFELNIKLYTELHVSEKYLAAVKLNKEAPKPYCCLTHPVHSNRGIIGMHYNASTGPISIVDSKTLVLKQFSLDGTKAPDGWIFAGNGQQVQRNTGQKAMVVGRDTPTRQCSLKKNYQGDSDLVVQLNKGQTIYNIDYLSIFCYQYDVNFGHMEIKLEPNAISVPAYIPPIVRNGELNRADDDESNCPLYE
;
A
#
# COMPACT_ATOMS: atom_id res chain seq x y z
N MET A 1 57.53 18.20 -27.68
CA MET A 1 58.23 17.75 -26.45
C MET A 1 57.17 17.06 -25.60
N CYS A 2 57.01 15.75 -25.78
CA CYS A 2 57.58 14.68 -24.92
C CYS A 2 56.89 14.68 -23.55
N CYS A 3 56.35 13.62 -22.98
CA CYS A 3 56.33 12.17 -23.17
C CYS A 3 55.35 11.69 -22.05
N GLY A 4 54.63 10.58 -22.04
CA GLY A 4 54.62 9.38 -22.83
C GLY A 4 53.46 8.51 -22.31
N LYS A 5 53.00 7.61 -23.17
CA LYS A 5 52.06 6.53 -22.85
C LYS A 5 52.75 5.57 -21.88
N ILE A 6 52.08 5.22 -20.78
CA ILE A 6 52.41 4.02 -20.01
C ILE A 6 51.26 3.04 -20.20
N TRP A 7 51.52 2.06 -21.04
CA TRP A 7 50.77 0.81 -21.10
C TRP A 7 51.34 -0.06 -19.97
N MET A 8 50.52 -0.40 -18.98
CA MET A 8 50.83 -1.50 -18.07
C MET A 8 49.85 -2.63 -18.40
N ASN A 9 50.35 -3.59 -19.18
CA ASN A 9 49.77 -4.91 -19.26
C ASN A 9 49.91 -5.56 -17.88
N PHE A 10 48.81 -5.68 -17.17
CA PHE A 10 48.70 -6.57 -16.02
C PHE A 10 47.92 -7.80 -16.47
N GLU A 11 48.65 -8.87 -16.80
CA GLU A 11 48.07 -10.22 -16.84
C GLU A 11 47.78 -10.66 -15.40
N LEU A 12 46.55 -10.40 -14.94
CA LEU A 12 46.03 -11.00 -13.72
C LEU A 12 45.42 -12.36 -14.08
N ASN A 13 46.28 -13.39 -14.02
CA ASN A 13 45.86 -14.79 -13.88
C ASN A 13 45.19 -14.97 -12.50
N ILE A 14 43.91 -14.64 -12.39
CA ILE A 14 43.11 -15.01 -11.21
C ILE A 14 42.44 -16.35 -11.53
N LYS A 15 43.01 -17.40 -10.96
CA LYS A 15 42.42 -18.74 -10.92
C LYS A 15 41.01 -18.66 -10.33
N LEU A 16 40.06 -19.20 -11.08
CA LEU A 16 38.70 -19.52 -10.65
C LEU A 16 38.73 -20.39 -9.39
N TYR A 17 38.30 -19.83 -8.26
CA TYR A 17 37.87 -20.49 -7.04
C TYR A 17 36.81 -19.55 -6.45
N THR A 18 35.62 -19.94 -6.05
CA THR A 18 35.02 -21.23 -5.68
C THR A 18 33.52 -21.03 -5.78
N GLU A 19 32.80 -22.09 -6.12
CA GLU A 19 31.35 -22.17 -6.09
C GLU A 19 30.78 -21.48 -4.85
N LEU A 20 29.97 -20.45 -5.07
CA LEU A 20 29.02 -19.99 -4.06
C LEU A 20 28.02 -21.13 -3.89
N HIS A 21 28.24 -21.97 -2.88
CA HIS A 21 27.25 -22.91 -2.39
C HIS A 21 26.14 -22.10 -1.72
N VAL A 22 25.28 -21.46 -2.52
CA VAL A 22 24.04 -20.90 -2.02
C VAL A 22 23.05 -22.05 -1.98
N SER A 23 22.66 -22.44 -0.76
CA SER A 23 21.56 -23.37 -0.51
C SER A 23 20.25 -22.67 -0.86
N GLU A 24 19.98 -22.50 -2.15
CA GLU A 24 18.79 -21.83 -2.64
C GLU A 24 17.70 -22.85 -2.93
N LYS A 25 16.92 -23.19 -1.90
CA LYS A 25 15.63 -23.88 -2.09
C LYS A 25 14.59 -22.91 -2.66
N TYR A 26 14.73 -22.56 -3.94
CA TYR A 26 13.65 -21.98 -4.72
C TYR A 26 12.82 -23.10 -5.35
N LEU A 27 11.50 -23.07 -5.14
CA LEU A 27 10.58 -24.03 -5.76
C LEU A 27 10.39 -23.75 -7.26
N ALA A 28 10.53 -22.48 -7.67
CA ALA A 28 10.53 -22.03 -9.04
C ALA A 28 11.14 -20.63 -9.14
N ALA A 29 11.79 -20.34 -10.26
CA ALA A 29 12.24 -19.00 -10.63
C ALA A 29 11.71 -18.66 -12.03
N VAL A 30 11.14 -17.47 -12.20
CA VAL A 30 10.66 -16.99 -13.50
C VAL A 30 11.64 -15.95 -14.01
N LYS A 31 12.25 -16.20 -15.17
CA LYS A 31 13.03 -15.18 -15.88
C LYS A 31 12.08 -14.13 -16.45
N LEU A 32 12.08 -12.94 -15.85
CA LEU A 32 11.34 -11.79 -16.35
C LEU A 32 12.19 -11.12 -17.45
N ASN A 33 11.78 -11.29 -18.70
CA ASN A 33 12.46 -10.67 -19.86
C ASN A 33 11.90 -9.28 -20.21
N LYS A 34 10.96 -8.77 -19.40
CA LYS A 34 10.32 -7.48 -19.58
C LYS A 34 10.78 -6.53 -18.48
N GLU A 35 11.08 -5.29 -18.86
CA GLU A 35 11.38 -4.23 -17.90
C GLU A 35 10.21 -4.07 -16.92
N ALA A 36 10.52 -3.91 -15.63
CA ALA A 36 9.50 -3.69 -14.62
C ALA A 36 8.66 -2.46 -14.98
N PRO A 37 7.32 -2.50 -14.81
CA PRO A 37 6.50 -1.32 -15.05
C PRO A 37 7.03 -0.17 -14.20
N LYS A 38 7.21 1.01 -14.80
CA LYS A 38 7.51 2.22 -14.03
C LYS A 38 6.35 2.44 -13.06
N PRO A 39 6.62 2.69 -11.76
CA PRO A 39 5.55 2.89 -10.79
C PRO A 39 4.66 4.04 -11.26
N TYR A 40 3.36 3.78 -11.36
CA TYR A 40 2.41 4.83 -11.69
C TYR A 40 2.46 5.88 -10.58
N CYS A 41 2.76 7.12 -10.97
CA CYS A 41 2.86 8.23 -10.05
C CYS A 41 1.47 8.67 -9.57
N CYS A 42 1.45 9.04 -8.30
CA CYS A 42 0.37 9.05 -7.34
C CYS A 42 -0.96 9.67 -7.77
N LEU A 43 -2.04 9.22 -7.13
CA LEU A 43 -3.31 9.92 -7.12
C LEU A 43 -3.19 11.18 -6.26
N THR A 44 -3.61 12.31 -6.80
CA THR A 44 -3.49 13.63 -6.16
C THR A 44 -4.80 14.40 -6.23
N HIS A 45 -5.01 15.31 -5.28
CA HIS A 45 -6.15 16.22 -5.31
C HIS A 45 -6.13 17.09 -6.58
N PRO A 46 -7.28 17.30 -7.27
CA PRO A 46 -7.31 18.03 -8.55
C PRO A 46 -6.75 19.46 -8.49
N VAL A 47 -6.90 20.10 -7.33
CA VAL A 47 -6.43 21.48 -7.10
C VAL A 47 -5.06 21.52 -6.42
N HIS A 48 -4.73 20.51 -5.63
CA HIS A 48 -3.54 20.51 -4.76
C HIS A 48 -2.71 19.25 -5.04
N SER A 49 -1.79 19.35 -6.00
CA SER A 49 -0.98 18.21 -6.47
C SER A 49 -0.09 17.57 -5.39
N ASN A 50 0.16 18.27 -4.28
CA ASN A 50 0.91 17.76 -3.12
C ASN A 50 0.00 17.16 -2.03
N ARG A 51 -1.30 17.01 -2.28
CA ARG A 51 -2.28 16.48 -1.33
C ARG A 51 -3.05 15.32 -1.94
N GLY A 52 -3.58 14.48 -1.07
CA GLY A 52 -4.50 13.41 -1.42
C GLY A 52 -5.91 13.76 -0.94
N ILE A 53 -6.43 12.97 0.00
CA ILE A 53 -7.73 13.22 0.62
C ILE A 53 -7.60 14.44 1.53
N ILE A 54 -8.54 15.38 1.39
CA ILE A 54 -8.68 16.53 2.29
C ILE A 54 -10.05 16.43 2.94
N GLY A 55 -10.06 16.18 4.24
CA GLY A 55 -11.28 16.07 5.01
C GLY A 55 -11.59 17.31 5.84
N MET A 56 -12.86 17.46 6.20
CA MET A 56 -13.37 18.61 6.97
C MET A 56 -13.46 18.35 8.47
N HIS A 57 -13.34 17.09 8.90
CA HIS A 57 -13.51 16.67 10.29
C HIS A 57 -12.25 15.98 10.81
N TYR A 58 -11.99 16.15 12.10
CA TYR A 58 -10.98 15.39 12.85
C TYR A 58 -9.59 15.39 12.20
N ASN A 59 -9.19 16.47 11.54
CA ASN A 59 -7.90 16.59 10.86
C ASN A 59 -7.62 15.45 9.85
N ALA A 60 -8.69 14.86 9.29
CA ALA A 60 -8.62 13.76 8.34
C ALA A 60 -7.98 14.24 7.04
N SER A 61 -6.75 13.83 6.75
CA SER A 61 -6.12 14.17 5.48
C SER A 61 -4.94 13.27 5.11
N THR A 62 -4.54 13.34 3.84
CA THR A 62 -3.35 12.65 3.33
C THR A 62 -2.56 13.56 2.38
N GLY A 63 -1.27 13.28 2.25
CA GLY A 63 -0.49 13.60 1.05
C GLY A 63 -0.93 12.75 -0.16
N PRO A 64 -0.17 12.79 -1.27
CA PRO A 64 -0.47 12.01 -2.47
C PRO A 64 -0.60 10.51 -2.16
N ILE A 65 -1.46 9.80 -2.89
CA ILE A 65 -1.69 8.37 -2.66
C ILE A 65 -0.92 7.57 -3.71
N SER A 66 0.04 6.75 -3.28
CA SER A 66 0.80 5.89 -4.17
C SER A 66 0.10 4.55 -4.36
N ILE A 67 0.09 4.04 -5.59
CA ILE A 67 -0.46 2.72 -5.91
C ILE A 67 0.70 1.74 -6.02
N VAL A 68 0.71 0.72 -5.16
CA VAL A 68 1.77 -0.30 -5.12
C VAL A 68 1.42 -1.45 -6.05
N ASP A 69 0.18 -1.94 -5.95
CA ASP A 69 -0.38 -2.99 -6.78
C ASP A 69 -1.90 -2.78 -6.93
N SER A 70 -2.59 -3.71 -7.59
CA SER A 70 -4.02 -3.60 -7.86
C SER A 70 -4.92 -3.49 -6.62
N LYS A 71 -4.40 -3.76 -5.42
CA LYS A 71 -5.13 -3.69 -4.14
C LYS A 71 -4.43 -2.86 -3.07
N THR A 72 -3.12 -2.64 -3.18
CA THR A 72 -2.34 -2.00 -2.12
C THR A 72 -2.06 -0.54 -2.44
N LEU A 73 -2.43 0.33 -1.49
CA LEU A 73 -2.31 1.78 -1.57
C LEU A 73 -1.50 2.31 -0.39
N VAL A 74 -0.66 3.32 -0.64
CA VAL A 74 0.07 4.03 0.40
C VAL A 74 -0.46 5.45 0.49
N LEU A 75 -1.13 5.75 1.59
CA LEU A 75 -1.64 7.08 1.92
C LEU A 75 -0.50 7.84 2.59
N LYS A 76 0.16 8.73 1.85
CA LYS A 76 1.31 9.48 2.36
C LYS A 76 0.89 10.44 3.46
N GLN A 77 1.73 10.65 4.47
CA GLN A 77 1.52 11.64 5.53
C GLN A 77 0.08 11.61 6.08
N PHE A 78 -0.35 10.42 6.48
CA PHE A 78 -1.73 10.21 6.92
C PHE A 78 -1.99 10.92 8.25
N SER A 79 -3.08 11.67 8.32
CA SER A 79 -3.47 12.45 9.49
C SER A 79 -4.93 12.19 9.84
N LEU A 80 -5.23 11.99 11.13
CA LEU A 80 -6.57 11.79 11.68
C LEU A 80 -6.52 11.86 13.22
N ASP A 81 -7.39 12.65 13.82
CA ASP A 81 -7.69 12.66 15.26
C ASP A 81 -8.57 11.44 15.63
N GLY A 82 -8.01 10.24 15.55
CA GLY A 82 -8.76 8.98 15.74
C GLY A 82 -9.44 8.84 17.11
N THR A 83 -8.95 9.51 18.15
CA THR A 83 -9.60 9.49 19.48
C THR A 83 -10.93 10.25 19.50
N LYS A 84 -11.13 11.18 18.56
CA LYS A 84 -12.37 11.96 18.41
C LYS A 84 -13.29 11.37 17.33
N ALA A 85 -12.75 10.57 16.41
CA ALA A 85 -13.51 9.88 15.38
C ALA A 85 -14.18 8.62 15.96
N PRO A 86 -15.53 8.58 16.12
CA PRO A 86 -16.18 7.50 16.86
C PRO A 86 -16.02 6.13 16.21
N ASP A 87 -15.99 6.06 14.89
CA ASP A 87 -15.83 4.80 14.14
C ASP A 87 -15.19 5.04 12.77
N GLY A 88 -13.97 5.59 12.75
CA GLY A 88 -13.25 5.96 11.53
C GLY A 88 -12.63 4.75 10.80
N TRP A 89 -12.71 4.74 9.47
CA TRP A 89 -12.15 3.70 8.60
C TRP A 89 -11.54 4.30 7.35
N ILE A 90 -10.57 3.59 6.76
CA ILE A 90 -10.28 3.75 5.33
C ILE A 90 -11.31 2.93 4.56
N PHE A 91 -11.98 3.57 3.63
CA PHE A 91 -13.18 3.06 2.99
C PHE A 91 -13.09 3.26 1.49
N ALA A 92 -13.48 2.25 0.72
CA ALA A 92 -13.44 2.31 -0.74
C ALA A 92 -14.70 1.66 -1.30
N GLY A 93 -15.16 2.12 -2.45
CA GLY A 93 -16.37 1.58 -3.05
C GLY A 93 -16.59 2.06 -4.46
N ASN A 94 -17.66 1.58 -5.07
CA ASN A 94 -18.14 2.00 -6.37
C ASN A 94 -19.35 2.94 -6.19
N GLY A 95 -19.51 3.88 -7.12
CA GLY A 95 -20.60 4.85 -7.15
C GLY A 95 -20.12 6.30 -7.07
N GLN A 96 -21.02 7.21 -7.42
CA GLN A 96 -20.75 8.65 -7.44
C GLN A 96 -20.60 9.27 -6.05
N GLN A 97 -21.06 8.57 -5.01
CA GLN A 97 -21.08 9.08 -3.64
C GLN A 97 -20.56 8.01 -2.69
N VAL A 98 -19.87 8.43 -1.65
CA VAL A 98 -19.43 7.56 -0.56
C VAL A 98 -20.65 7.16 0.26
N GLN A 99 -20.99 5.88 0.28
CA GLN A 99 -22.15 5.35 1.00
C GLN A 99 -21.80 4.07 1.74
N ARG A 100 -22.31 3.93 2.97
CA ARG A 100 -22.05 2.76 3.83
C ARG A 100 -22.37 1.42 3.17
N ASN A 101 -23.41 1.36 2.34
CA ASN A 101 -23.92 0.12 1.73
C ASN A 101 -23.19 -0.30 0.44
N THR A 102 -22.51 0.62 -0.25
CA THR A 102 -21.79 0.31 -1.50
C THR A 102 -20.28 0.21 -1.32
N GLY A 103 -19.74 0.79 -0.25
CA GLY A 103 -18.32 0.70 0.08
C GLY A 103 -17.97 -0.44 1.03
N GLN A 104 -16.68 -0.67 1.17
CA GLN A 104 -16.09 -1.67 2.05
C GLN A 104 -14.90 -1.07 2.78
N LYS A 105 -14.67 -1.58 4.00
CA LYS A 105 -13.53 -1.22 4.83
C LYS A 105 -12.26 -1.83 4.23
N ALA A 106 -11.26 -0.99 3.99
CA ALA A 106 -9.92 -1.41 3.60
C ALA A 106 -9.14 -1.86 4.85
N MET A 107 -8.28 -2.86 4.68
CA MET A 107 -7.41 -3.37 5.75
C MET A 107 -6.17 -2.50 5.87
N VAL A 108 -5.80 -2.09 7.07
CA VAL A 108 -4.50 -1.46 7.35
C VAL A 108 -3.45 -2.54 7.46
N VAL A 109 -2.46 -2.51 6.57
CA VAL A 109 -1.38 -3.51 6.52
C VAL A 109 -0.53 -3.43 7.79
N GLY A 110 -0.21 -4.59 8.38
CA GLY A 110 0.56 -4.68 9.63
C GLY A 110 -0.27 -4.47 10.90
N ARG A 111 -1.58 -4.21 10.75
CA ARG A 111 -2.52 -4.06 11.87
C ARG A 111 -3.72 -5.00 11.74
N ASP A 112 -4.37 -4.98 10.58
CA ASP A 112 -5.59 -5.75 10.33
C ASP A 112 -5.27 -7.10 9.67
N THR A 113 -6.15 -8.08 9.89
CA THR A 113 -6.16 -9.39 9.22
C THR A 113 -7.43 -9.55 8.39
N PRO A 114 -7.48 -10.54 7.48
CA PRO A 114 -8.70 -10.82 6.70
C PRO A 114 -9.93 -11.14 7.56
N THR A 115 -9.74 -11.63 8.78
CA THR A 115 -10.81 -12.01 9.72
C THR A 115 -11.08 -10.95 10.78
N ARG A 116 -10.13 -10.02 11.03
CA ARG A 116 -10.25 -9.01 12.08
C ARG A 116 -9.69 -7.66 11.61
N GLN A 117 -10.56 -6.67 11.50
CA GLN A 117 -10.20 -5.30 11.14
C GLN A 117 -10.64 -4.34 12.23
N CYS A 118 -9.90 -3.24 12.43
CA CYS A 118 -10.23 -2.27 13.47
C CYS A 118 -10.40 -0.84 12.99
N SER A 119 -11.26 -0.10 13.68
CA SER A 119 -11.42 1.33 13.42
C SER A 119 -10.15 2.11 13.79
N LEU A 120 -9.96 3.25 13.15
CA LEU A 120 -8.83 4.15 13.31
C LEU A 120 -9.01 4.98 14.57
N LYS A 121 -8.64 4.40 15.71
CA LYS A 121 -8.88 4.98 17.03
C LYS A 121 -7.69 5.73 17.63
N LYS A 122 -6.48 5.53 17.08
CA LYS A 122 -5.28 6.29 17.47
C LYS A 122 -5.18 7.59 16.67
N ASN A 123 -4.48 8.57 17.24
CA ASN A 123 -4.16 9.79 16.52
C ASN A 123 -3.01 9.56 15.53
N TYR A 124 -3.16 10.11 14.33
CA TYR A 124 -2.15 10.14 13.27
C TYR A 124 -1.84 11.60 12.96
N GLN A 125 -0.56 11.97 12.95
CA GLN A 125 -0.13 13.37 12.89
C GLN A 125 0.48 13.77 11.54
N GLY A 126 0.37 12.92 10.52
CA GLY A 126 0.99 13.16 9.21
C GLY A 126 2.50 12.91 9.16
N ASP A 127 3.07 12.33 10.21
CA ASP A 127 4.49 11.97 10.33
C ASP A 127 4.84 10.63 9.65
N SER A 128 3.83 9.81 9.38
CA SER A 128 3.97 8.46 8.85
C SER A 128 2.95 8.19 7.74
N ASP A 129 3.30 7.22 6.89
CA ASP A 129 2.43 6.73 5.84
C ASP A 129 1.50 5.64 6.37
N LEU A 130 0.28 5.58 5.85
CA LEU A 130 -0.65 4.49 6.13
C LEU A 130 -0.75 3.59 4.90
N VAL A 131 -0.34 2.32 5.05
CA VAL A 131 -0.48 1.33 3.98
C VAL A 131 -1.80 0.59 4.17
N VAL A 132 -2.61 0.58 3.12
CA VAL A 132 -3.90 -0.08 3.13
C VAL A 132 -4.04 -1.04 1.97
N GLN A 133 -4.83 -2.08 2.19
CA GLN A 133 -5.18 -3.07 1.21
C GLN A 133 -6.70 -3.09 1.02
N LEU A 134 -7.13 -2.92 -0.22
CA LEU A 134 -8.52 -3.04 -0.61
C LEU A 134 -9.06 -4.45 -0.29
N ASN A 135 -10.33 -4.52 0.09
CA ASN A 135 -10.94 -5.76 0.57
C ASN A 135 -11.21 -6.75 -0.58
N LYS A 136 -11.77 -7.93 -0.26
CA LYS A 136 -12.05 -8.99 -1.25
C LYS A 136 -13.01 -8.48 -2.32
N GLY A 137 -12.65 -8.70 -3.59
CA GLY A 137 -13.43 -8.26 -4.74
C GLY A 137 -13.18 -6.80 -5.17
N GLN A 138 -12.45 -6.01 -4.36
CA GLN A 138 -12.04 -4.66 -4.74
C GLN A 138 -10.63 -4.64 -5.34
N THR A 139 -10.45 -3.76 -6.31
CA THR A 139 -9.18 -3.42 -6.95
C THR A 139 -9.21 -1.93 -7.31
N ILE A 140 -8.05 -1.35 -7.58
CA ILE A 140 -7.94 0.06 -7.97
C ILE A 140 -8.70 0.41 -9.26
N TYR A 141 -9.03 -0.60 -10.08
CA TYR A 141 -9.76 -0.43 -11.33
C TYR A 141 -11.28 -0.49 -11.20
N ASN A 142 -11.82 -0.96 -10.06
CA ASN A 142 -13.26 -1.15 -9.89
C ASN A 142 -13.87 -0.35 -8.72
N ILE A 143 -13.03 0.42 -8.02
CA ILE A 143 -13.49 1.42 -7.05
C ILE A 143 -13.55 2.78 -7.74
N ASP A 144 -14.55 3.57 -7.37
CA ASP A 144 -14.73 4.95 -7.83
C ASP A 144 -14.23 5.97 -6.81
N TYR A 145 -14.02 5.55 -5.55
CA TYR A 145 -13.54 6.42 -4.49
C TYR A 145 -12.69 5.70 -3.45
N LEU A 146 -11.82 6.48 -2.80
CA LEU A 146 -11.17 6.16 -1.53
C LEU A 146 -11.47 7.27 -0.53
N SER A 147 -11.85 6.91 0.69
CA SER A 147 -12.40 7.82 1.68
C SER A 147 -11.87 7.52 3.09
N ILE A 148 -11.84 8.56 3.91
CA ILE A 148 -11.82 8.44 5.37
C ILE A 148 -13.27 8.59 5.83
N PHE A 149 -13.83 7.55 6.43
CA PHE A 149 -15.27 7.43 6.63
C PHE A 149 -15.62 6.99 8.05
N CYS A 150 -16.64 7.62 8.65
CA CYS A 150 -17.20 7.21 9.93
C CYS A 150 -18.32 6.19 9.70
N TYR A 151 -18.04 4.92 9.96
CA TYR A 151 -18.98 3.85 9.65
C TYR A 151 -20.21 3.87 10.56
N GLN A 152 -20.08 4.13 11.86
CA GLN A 152 -21.22 4.22 12.78
C GLN A 152 -22.25 5.29 12.41
N TYR A 153 -21.81 6.47 11.96
CA TYR A 153 -22.68 7.62 11.70
C TYR A 153 -22.95 7.91 10.22
N ASP A 154 -22.42 7.10 9.29
CA ASP A 154 -22.58 7.30 7.83
C ASP A 154 -22.03 8.66 7.35
N VAL A 155 -20.88 9.07 7.89
CA VAL A 155 -20.30 10.39 7.59
C VAL A 155 -18.99 10.23 6.82
N ASN A 156 -18.93 10.83 5.64
CA ASN A 156 -17.70 10.97 4.87
C ASN A 156 -16.87 12.13 5.43
N PHE A 157 -15.70 11.85 6.03
CA PHE A 157 -14.81 12.91 6.50
C PHE A 157 -14.08 13.58 5.35
N GLY A 158 -13.81 12.84 4.27
CA GLY A 158 -13.17 13.30 3.05
C GLY A 158 -12.93 12.12 2.12
N HIS A 159 -12.91 12.38 0.82
CA HIS A 159 -12.66 11.34 -0.18
C HIS A 159 -11.91 11.89 -1.38
N MET A 160 -11.41 10.96 -2.18
CA MET A 160 -10.84 11.19 -3.50
C MET A 160 -11.56 10.28 -4.49
N GLU A 161 -11.91 10.83 -5.64
CA GLU A 161 -12.40 10.05 -6.77
C GLU A 161 -11.23 9.30 -7.44
N ILE A 162 -11.46 8.04 -7.79
CA ILE A 162 -10.49 7.17 -8.44
C ILE A 162 -11.15 6.61 -9.69
N LYS A 163 -10.59 6.90 -10.86
CA LYS A 163 -11.00 6.31 -12.13
C LYS A 163 -9.75 5.98 -12.93
N LEU A 164 -9.29 4.75 -12.80
CA LEU A 164 -8.16 4.25 -13.58
C LEU A 164 -8.67 3.38 -14.71
N GLU A 165 -8.31 3.75 -15.93
CA GLU A 165 -8.58 2.94 -17.10
C GLU A 165 -7.51 1.83 -17.22
N PRO A 166 -7.88 0.53 -17.13
CA PRO A 166 -6.92 -0.58 -17.17
C PRO A 166 -6.05 -0.61 -18.42
N ASN A 167 -6.58 -0.08 -19.54
CA ASN A 167 -5.88 -0.04 -20.82
C ASN A 167 -4.92 1.16 -20.93
N ALA A 168 -5.07 2.18 -20.09
CA ALA A 168 -4.20 3.36 -20.09
C ALA A 168 -3.08 3.25 -19.05
N ILE A 169 -3.38 2.65 -17.89
CA ILE A 169 -2.47 2.61 -16.74
C ILE A 169 -2.32 1.18 -16.27
N SER A 170 -1.11 0.64 -16.41
CA SER A 170 -0.79 -0.72 -15.97
C SER A 170 -0.21 -0.72 -14.56
N VAL A 171 -1.05 -1.07 -13.60
CA VAL A 171 -0.67 -1.35 -12.20
C VAL A 171 -0.36 -2.85 -12.04
N PRO A 172 0.71 -3.22 -11.31
CA PRO A 172 1.01 -4.63 -11.01
C PRO A 172 -0.16 -5.37 -10.35
N ALA A 173 -0.26 -6.67 -10.58
CA ALA A 173 -1.24 -7.50 -9.89
C ALA A 173 -0.87 -7.69 -8.41
N TYR A 174 -1.87 -7.72 -7.54
CA TYR A 174 -1.68 -8.09 -6.13
C TYR A 174 -1.16 -9.53 -6.00
N ILE A 175 -0.09 -9.69 -5.22
CA ILE A 175 0.50 -10.99 -4.88
C ILE A 175 0.17 -11.28 -3.41
N PRO A 176 -0.66 -12.30 -3.11
CA PRO A 176 -0.93 -12.66 -1.72
C PRO A 176 0.35 -13.19 -1.04
N PRO A 177 0.51 -12.93 0.27
CA PRO A 177 1.65 -13.47 1.02
C PRO A 177 1.65 -15.00 0.96
N ILE A 178 2.85 -15.58 0.78
CA ILE A 178 3.05 -17.02 0.77
C ILE A 178 3.07 -17.49 2.23
N VAL A 179 1.99 -18.14 2.68
CA VAL A 179 1.96 -18.80 3.99
C VAL A 179 2.66 -20.15 3.87
N ARG A 180 3.76 -20.36 4.60
CA ARG A 180 4.39 -21.69 4.66
C ARG A 180 3.64 -22.57 5.66
N ASN A 181 3.35 -23.81 5.26
CA ASN A 181 2.74 -24.83 6.13
C ASN A 181 3.65 -25.06 7.36
N GLY A 182 3.34 -24.38 8.47
CA GLY A 182 4.16 -24.30 9.68
C GLY A 182 4.06 -22.95 10.42
N GLU A 183 3.66 -21.89 9.73
CA GLU A 183 3.34 -20.57 10.32
C GLU A 183 1.86 -20.38 10.65
N LEU A 184 1.02 -21.34 10.24
CA LEU A 184 -0.42 -21.37 10.59
C LEU A 184 -0.64 -21.44 12.11
N ASN A 185 0.36 -21.82 12.90
CA ASN A 185 0.29 -21.90 14.36
C ASN A 185 1.01 -20.73 15.06
N ARG A 186 1.40 -19.67 14.34
CA ARG A 186 2.05 -18.48 14.93
C ARG A 186 1.40 -17.15 14.55
N ALA A 187 0.48 -17.14 13.59
CA ALA A 187 -0.26 -15.94 13.21
C ALA A 187 -1.52 -15.70 14.06
N ASP A 188 -1.78 -16.55 15.06
CA ASP A 188 -3.05 -16.58 15.80
C ASP A 188 -3.03 -15.87 17.17
N ASP A 189 -1.95 -15.16 17.52
CA ASP A 189 -1.77 -14.67 18.90
C ASP A 189 -1.54 -13.15 19.02
N ASP A 190 -1.72 -12.36 17.96
CA ASP A 190 -1.79 -10.89 18.12
C ASP A 190 -3.23 -10.42 18.32
N GLU A 191 -3.87 -10.98 19.35
CA GLU A 191 -5.17 -10.55 19.87
C GLU A 191 -5.14 -9.11 20.41
N SER A 192 -3.96 -8.46 20.41
CA SER A 192 -3.72 -7.11 20.91
C SER A 192 -3.78 -5.99 19.85
N ASN A 193 -3.84 -6.31 18.55
CA ASN A 193 -3.73 -5.29 17.49
C ASN A 193 -5.01 -4.47 17.23
N CYS A 194 -6.07 -4.83 17.95
CA CYS A 194 -7.40 -4.29 17.84
C CYS A 194 -7.85 -3.96 19.25
N PRO A 195 -7.54 -2.75 19.77
CA PRO A 195 -7.90 -2.43 21.14
C PRO A 195 -9.43 -2.49 21.26
N LEU A 196 -9.89 -3.52 21.98
CA LEU A 196 -11.24 -3.58 22.50
C LEU A 196 -11.31 -2.53 23.60
N TYR A 197 -11.70 -1.32 23.25
CA TYR A 197 -12.16 -0.40 24.27
C TYR A 197 -13.65 -0.21 24.04
N GLU A 198 -14.41 -0.67 25.03
CA GLU A 198 -15.80 -0.32 25.26
C GLU A 198 -15.97 1.19 25.49
#